data_AF-A0A5N5L033-F1
#
_entry.id   AF-A0A5N5L033-F1
#
_cell.length_a   1.000
_cell.length_b   1.000
_cell.length_c   1.000
_cell.angle_alpha   90.00
_cell.angle_beta   90.00
_cell.angle_gamma   90.00
#
_symmetry.space_group_name_H-M   'P 1'
#
loop_
_entity.id
_entity.type
_entity.pdbx_description
1 polymer ?
#
loop_
_entity_poly.entity_id
_entity_poly.type
_entity_poly.pdbx_seq_one_letter_code
_entity_poly.pdbx_strand_id
1 'polypeptide(L)'
;MSIWWYQCKSWVSLVPTRATTKLIASYSLILVGLLISYLPQMVRIITRGTSEGISPYFILLGTTSATSGFANILLLEQSRHDVACCKEIETFQCVAGVLGIAQLGVQWICFSFIFALFLVFFRYNTSNVPEEELGGEAPRWQTALMVASLTLVHGLAVIIVTSMLVYVGSPGLNMWAQSLGLMAAILAGIQYFPQIWTTYRLKHVGSLSIPMMCIQTPGGFLFAGSLFARLGWAGWSSWGIFLLTATMQGILLGLAINYEVQARRDNAAANETDENGRPKSPHRTPNHLYANGLDDDIPGRYSGHPETYADNTEQLARIIDRQDAEARAERQPLLQPGGIGIGNTDPKTHNTARR
;
A
#
# COMPACT_ATOMS: atom_id res chain seq x y z
N MET A 1 -33.55 4.51 -34.29
CA MET A 1 -32.28 4.22 -34.99
C MET A 1 -31.53 5.47 -35.45
N SER A 2 -32.20 6.55 -35.84
CA SER A 2 -31.56 7.79 -36.33
C SER A 2 -30.75 8.55 -35.27
N ILE A 3 -31.31 8.85 -34.10
CA ILE A 3 -30.62 9.63 -33.03
C ILE A 3 -29.33 8.94 -32.54
N TRP A 4 -29.39 7.61 -32.39
CA TRP A 4 -28.27 6.78 -31.94
C TRP A 4 -27.09 6.79 -32.91
N TRP A 5 -27.36 6.70 -34.21
CA TRP A 5 -26.33 6.79 -35.25
C TRP A 5 -25.70 8.20 -35.30
N TYR A 6 -26.49 9.25 -35.08
CA TYR A 6 -25.98 10.62 -34.99
C TYR A 6 -25.07 10.84 -33.77
N GLN A 7 -25.38 10.28 -32.59
CA GLN A 7 -24.51 10.37 -31.42
C GLN A 7 -23.17 9.64 -31.62
N CYS A 8 -23.23 8.43 -32.20
CA CYS A 8 -22.07 7.63 -32.55
C CYS A 8 -21.15 8.37 -33.54
N LYS A 9 -21.76 8.98 -34.57
CA LYS A 9 -21.07 9.76 -35.61
C LYS A 9 -20.56 11.12 -35.11
N SER A 10 -21.27 11.75 -34.18
CA SER A 10 -20.86 13.01 -33.54
C SER A 10 -19.59 12.82 -32.70
N TRP A 11 -19.45 11.68 -32.02
CA TRP A 11 -18.23 11.31 -31.29
C TRP A 11 -17.04 11.17 -32.24
N VAL A 12 -17.25 10.49 -33.38
CA VAL A 12 -16.23 10.31 -34.44
C VAL A 12 -15.81 11.64 -35.06
N SER A 13 -16.71 12.60 -35.25
CA SER A 13 -16.37 13.92 -35.82
C SER A 13 -15.72 14.89 -34.83
N LEU A 14 -15.76 14.62 -33.52
CA LEU A 14 -15.16 15.45 -32.48
C LEU A 14 -13.70 15.07 -32.15
N VAL A 15 -13.26 13.85 -32.46
CA VAL A 15 -11.90 13.38 -32.13
C VAL A 15 -11.04 13.27 -33.40
N PRO A 16 -10.21 14.28 -33.72
CA PRO A 16 -9.29 14.19 -34.85
C PRO A 16 -8.30 13.03 -34.65
N THR A 17 -7.92 12.36 -35.74
CA THR A 17 -7.01 11.19 -35.72
C THR A 17 -5.68 11.41 -35.00
N ARG A 18 -5.17 12.66 -34.96
CA ARG A 18 -3.98 13.03 -34.18
C ARG A 18 -4.22 13.06 -32.67
N ALA A 19 -5.45 13.32 -32.22
CA ALA A 19 -5.84 13.26 -30.81
C ALA A 19 -6.01 11.82 -30.33
N THR A 20 -6.54 10.91 -31.16
CA THR A 20 -6.63 9.48 -30.83
C THR A 20 -5.26 8.84 -30.64
N THR A 21 -4.26 9.13 -31.48
CA THR A 21 -2.90 8.58 -31.28
C THR A 21 -2.26 9.06 -29.97
N LYS A 22 -2.47 10.34 -29.61
CA LYS A 22 -1.98 10.90 -28.32
C LYS A 22 -2.68 10.27 -27.13
N LEU A 23 -3.99 10.04 -27.22
CA LEU A 23 -4.76 9.35 -26.17
C LEU A 23 -4.26 7.92 -25.99
N ILE A 24 -4.13 7.15 -27.07
CA ILE A 24 -3.62 5.77 -27.02
C ILE A 24 -2.23 5.71 -26.39
N ALA A 25 -1.32 6.59 -26.81
CA ALA A 25 0.02 6.67 -26.21
C ALA A 25 -0.03 7.02 -24.71
N SER A 26 -0.87 7.98 -24.31
CA SER A 26 -1.03 8.36 -22.91
C SER A 26 -1.55 7.21 -22.05
N TYR A 27 -2.57 6.49 -22.51
CA TYR A 27 -3.11 5.34 -21.78
C TYR A 27 -2.12 4.18 -21.72
N SER A 28 -1.38 3.93 -22.79
CA SER A 28 -0.35 2.89 -22.81
C SER A 28 0.76 3.18 -21.80
N LEU A 29 1.17 4.44 -21.68
CA LEU A 29 2.16 4.88 -20.68
C LEU A 29 1.62 4.74 -19.25
N ILE A 30 0.37 5.11 -19.00
CA ILE A 30 -0.26 4.93 -17.68
C ILE A 30 -0.36 3.44 -17.34
N LEU A 31 -0.76 2.59 -18.29
CA LEU A 31 -0.85 1.15 -18.11
C LEU A 31 0.51 0.52 -17.79
N VAL A 32 1.56 0.91 -18.52
CA VAL A 32 2.94 0.44 -18.26
C VAL A 32 3.41 0.90 -16.89
N GLY A 33 3.22 2.18 -16.54
CA GLY A 33 3.59 2.71 -15.22
C GLY A 33 2.86 2.01 -14.07
N LEU A 34 1.59 1.64 -14.29
CA LEU A 34 0.79 0.84 -13.37
C LEU A 34 1.38 -0.57 -13.22
N LEU A 35 1.60 -1.30 -14.31
CA LEU A 35 2.17 -2.65 -14.26
C LEU A 35 3.54 -2.67 -13.57
N ILE A 36 4.41 -1.71 -13.90
CA ILE A 36 5.72 -1.53 -13.25
C ILE A 36 5.56 -1.27 -11.75
N SER A 37 4.52 -0.56 -11.33
CA SER A 37 4.27 -0.28 -9.92
C SER A 37 3.76 -1.50 -9.15
N TYR A 38 2.96 -2.35 -9.78
CA TYR A 38 2.38 -3.56 -9.17
C TYR A 38 3.37 -4.73 -9.10
N LEU A 39 4.28 -4.83 -10.07
CA LEU A 39 5.21 -5.95 -10.22
C LEU A 39 6.14 -6.13 -8.99
N PRO A 40 6.80 -5.10 -8.42
CA PRO A 40 7.64 -5.25 -7.24
C PRO A 40 6.87 -5.79 -6.03
N GLN A 41 5.60 -5.41 -5.89
CA GLN A 41 4.75 -5.90 -4.80
C GLN A 41 4.44 -7.39 -4.97
N MET A 42 4.09 -7.82 -6.19
CA MET A 42 3.86 -9.23 -6.50
C MET A 42 5.13 -10.07 -6.29
N VAL A 43 6.27 -9.59 -6.78
CA VAL A 43 7.57 -10.25 -6.60
C VAL A 43 7.91 -10.37 -5.12
N ARG A 44 7.76 -9.29 -4.33
CA ARG A 44 8.07 -9.30 -2.90
C ARG A 44 7.25 -10.32 -2.12
N ILE A 45 5.97 -10.49 -2.44
CA ILE A 45 5.10 -11.49 -1.79
C ILE A 45 5.57 -12.90 -2.16
N ILE A 46 5.84 -13.15 -3.45
CA ILE A 46 6.26 -14.46 -3.96
C ILE A 46 7.63 -14.85 -3.40
N THR A 47 8.60 -13.93 -3.39
CA THR A 47 9.97 -14.23 -2.92
C THR A 47 10.05 -14.39 -1.41
N ARG A 48 9.29 -13.60 -0.64
CA ARG A 48 9.21 -13.75 0.82
C ARG A 48 8.42 -15.00 1.23
N GLY A 49 7.51 -15.47 0.38
CA GLY A 49 6.65 -16.63 0.68
C GLY A 49 5.72 -16.38 1.87
N THR A 50 5.48 -15.12 2.24
CA THR A 50 4.62 -14.72 3.35
C THR A 50 3.95 -13.38 3.05
N SER A 51 2.75 -13.20 3.58
CA SER A 51 1.98 -11.94 3.51
C SER A 51 2.14 -11.06 4.76
N GLU A 52 3.10 -11.36 5.63
CA GLU A 52 3.38 -10.57 6.83
C GLU A 52 3.72 -9.10 6.49
N GLY A 53 3.11 -8.18 7.25
CA GLY A 53 3.20 -6.73 7.04
C GLY A 53 2.16 -6.14 6.07
N ILE A 54 1.33 -6.95 5.41
CA ILE A 54 0.20 -6.47 4.61
C ILE A 54 -1.06 -6.49 5.48
N SER A 55 -1.71 -5.32 5.63
CA SER A 55 -2.97 -5.22 6.38
C SER A 55 -4.10 -5.98 5.67
N PRO A 56 -4.74 -6.98 6.31
CA PRO A 56 -5.85 -7.73 5.72
C PRO A 56 -7.05 -6.83 5.38
N TYR A 57 -7.30 -5.81 6.21
CA TYR A 57 -8.37 -4.84 5.99
C TYR A 57 -8.09 -3.92 4.80
N PHE A 58 -6.82 -3.58 4.56
CA PHE A 58 -6.44 -2.81 3.37
C PHE A 58 -6.73 -3.60 2.08
N ILE A 59 -6.43 -4.90 2.07
CA ILE A 59 -6.73 -5.78 0.94
C ILE A 59 -8.25 -5.94 0.76
N LEU A 60 -9.00 -6.14 1.85
CA LEU A 60 -10.47 -6.23 1.80
C LEU A 60 -11.10 -4.96 1.21
N LEU A 61 -10.78 -3.78 1.76
CA LEU A 61 -11.32 -2.49 1.32
C LEU A 61 -10.87 -2.16 -0.11
N GLY A 62 -9.61 -2.45 -0.44
CA GLY A 62 -9.08 -2.23 -1.78
C GLY A 62 -9.75 -3.09 -2.83
N THR A 63 -9.93 -4.40 -2.58
CA THR A 63 -10.50 -5.33 -3.57
C THR A 63 -12.00 -5.08 -3.77
N THR A 64 -12.73 -4.79 -2.68
CA THR A 64 -14.15 -4.44 -2.75
C THR A 64 -14.37 -3.09 -3.45
N SER A 65 -13.56 -2.07 -3.13
CA SER A 65 -13.57 -0.78 -3.82
C SER A 65 -13.25 -0.92 -5.31
N ALA A 66 -12.19 -1.66 -5.66
CA ALA A 66 -11.80 -1.88 -7.06
C ALA A 66 -12.87 -2.64 -7.85
N THR A 67 -13.51 -3.65 -7.25
CA THR A 67 -14.60 -4.40 -7.88
C THR A 67 -15.82 -3.51 -8.14
N SER A 68 -16.20 -2.69 -7.16
CA SER A 68 -17.30 -1.73 -7.31
C SER A 68 -16.99 -0.62 -8.32
N GLY A 69 -15.76 -0.12 -8.35
CA GLY A 69 -15.31 0.87 -9.33
C GLY A 69 -15.28 0.32 -10.76
N PHE A 70 -14.82 -0.92 -10.94
CA PHE A 70 -14.84 -1.58 -12.25
C PHE A 70 -16.27 -1.89 -12.71
N ALA A 71 -17.14 -2.36 -11.81
CA ALA A 71 -18.56 -2.56 -12.12
C ALA A 71 -19.26 -1.23 -12.46
N ASN A 72 -18.97 -0.15 -11.74
CA ASN A 72 -19.51 1.19 -12.02
C ASN A 72 -19.23 1.63 -13.46
N ILE A 73 -17.98 1.59 -13.91
CA ILE A 73 -17.64 2.03 -15.28
C ILE A 73 -18.30 1.15 -16.36
N LEU A 74 -18.43 -0.16 -16.13
CA LEU A 74 -19.08 -1.08 -17.07
C LEU A 74 -20.59 -0.85 -17.17
N LEU A 75 -21.22 -0.38 -16.08
CA LEU A 75 -22.65 -0.19 -15.99
C LEU A 75 -23.13 1.22 -16.31
N LEU A 76 -22.19 2.17 -16.47
CA LEU A 76 -22.55 3.48 -16.99
C LEU A 76 -23.15 3.35 -18.40
N GLU A 77 -24.24 4.09 -18.59
CA GLU A 77 -24.95 4.12 -19.85
C GLU A 77 -24.04 4.57 -21.00
N GLN A 78 -23.25 5.62 -20.80
CA GLN A 78 -22.29 6.11 -21.78
C GLN A 78 -21.26 5.03 -22.19
N SER A 79 -20.70 4.29 -21.22
CA SER A 79 -19.75 3.22 -21.49
C SER A 79 -20.36 2.08 -22.30
N ARG A 80 -21.62 1.71 -22.01
CA ARG A 80 -22.34 0.70 -22.79
C ARG A 80 -22.60 1.16 -24.22
N HIS A 81 -22.97 2.42 -24.40
CA HIS A 81 -23.17 3.01 -25.72
C HIS A 81 -21.87 3.03 -26.53
N ASP A 82 -20.75 3.39 -25.90
CA ASP A 82 -19.43 3.37 -26.54
C ASP A 82 -19.06 1.96 -27.04
N VAL A 83 -19.32 0.92 -26.23
CA VAL A 83 -19.07 -0.48 -26.59
C VAL A 83 -20.03 -0.98 -27.69
N ALA A 84 -21.30 -0.55 -27.67
CA ALA A 84 -22.25 -0.88 -28.72
C ALA A 84 -21.89 -0.22 -30.06
N CYS A 85 -21.40 1.01 -30.02
CA CYS A 85 -20.92 1.79 -31.16
C CYS A 85 -19.72 1.16 -31.88
N CYS A 86 -18.92 0.35 -31.19
CA CYS A 86 -17.76 -0.34 -31.78
C CYS A 86 -18.09 -1.25 -32.97
N LYS A 87 -19.35 -1.68 -33.14
CA LYS A 87 -19.76 -2.49 -34.30
C LYS A 87 -19.87 -1.68 -35.60
N GLU A 88 -20.02 -0.36 -35.50
CA GLU A 88 -20.37 0.52 -36.61
C GLU A 88 -19.25 1.51 -36.98
N ILE A 89 -18.16 1.54 -36.21
CA ILE A 89 -17.06 2.52 -36.37
C ILE A 89 -15.73 1.84 -36.70
N GLU A 90 -14.80 2.62 -37.24
CA GLU A 90 -13.44 2.17 -37.54
C GLU A 90 -12.67 1.73 -36.28
N THR A 91 -11.86 0.67 -36.41
CA THR A 91 -11.16 0.00 -35.30
C THR A 91 -10.41 0.95 -34.38
N PHE A 92 -9.71 1.95 -34.91
CA PHE A 92 -8.91 2.88 -34.11
C PHE A 92 -9.75 3.80 -33.21
N GLN A 93 -10.94 4.18 -33.66
CA GLN A 93 -11.86 5.01 -32.87
C GLN A 93 -12.54 4.18 -31.77
N CYS A 94 -12.92 2.94 -32.10
CA CYS A 94 -13.41 1.99 -31.09
C CYS A 94 -12.36 1.71 -30.00
N VAL A 95 -11.11 1.43 -30.41
CA VAL A 95 -10.01 1.18 -29.46
C VAL A 95 -9.84 2.37 -28.51
N ALA A 96 -9.84 3.60 -29.02
CA ALA A 96 -9.73 4.79 -28.18
C ALA A 96 -10.89 4.93 -27.17
N GLY A 97 -12.12 4.57 -27.58
CA GLY A 97 -13.30 4.56 -26.70
C GLY A 97 -13.24 3.49 -25.62
N VAL A 98 -12.75 2.27 -25.93
CA VAL A 98 -12.75 1.15 -24.98
C VAL A 98 -11.48 1.12 -24.10
N LEU A 99 -10.41 1.80 -24.50
CA LEU A 99 -9.11 1.73 -23.83
C LEU A 99 -9.17 2.05 -22.33
N GLY A 100 -9.92 3.08 -21.93
CA GLY A 100 -10.08 3.43 -20.51
C GLY A 100 -10.80 2.33 -19.69
N ILE A 101 -11.73 1.59 -20.30
CA ILE A 101 -12.38 0.43 -19.66
C ILE A 101 -11.39 -0.71 -19.53
N ALA A 102 -10.63 -0.99 -20.59
CA ALA A 102 -9.61 -2.03 -20.60
C ALA A 102 -8.53 -1.77 -19.55
N GLN A 103 -8.07 -0.52 -19.42
CA GLN A 103 -7.10 -0.13 -18.39
C GLN A 103 -7.60 -0.41 -16.97
N LEU A 104 -8.87 -0.11 -16.67
CA LEU A 104 -9.47 -0.42 -15.37
C LEU A 104 -9.65 -1.92 -15.15
N GLY A 105 -9.95 -2.67 -16.21
CA GLY A 105 -9.97 -4.13 -16.16
C GLY A 105 -8.62 -4.71 -15.79
N VAL A 106 -7.53 -4.23 -16.41
CA VAL A 106 -6.17 -4.67 -16.06
C VAL A 106 -5.83 -4.32 -14.62
N GLN A 107 -6.13 -3.10 -14.17
CA GLN A 107 -5.93 -2.68 -12.79
C GLN A 107 -6.67 -3.59 -11.79
N TRP A 108 -7.93 -3.90 -12.07
CA TRP A 108 -8.75 -4.79 -11.24
C TRP A 108 -8.19 -6.22 -11.23
N ILE A 109 -7.72 -6.75 -12.36
CA ILE A 109 -7.06 -8.06 -12.44
C ILE A 109 -5.77 -8.07 -11.62
N CYS A 110 -4.92 -7.05 -11.74
CA CYS A 110 -3.68 -6.95 -10.96
C CYS A 110 -3.95 -6.93 -9.46
N PHE A 111 -4.94 -6.16 -9.01
CA PHE A 111 -5.30 -6.11 -7.59
C PHE A 111 -5.92 -7.42 -7.10
N SER A 112 -6.77 -8.06 -7.92
CA SER A 112 -7.34 -9.37 -7.63
C SER A 112 -6.26 -10.46 -7.56
N PHE A 113 -5.22 -10.36 -8.38
CA PHE A 113 -4.06 -11.24 -8.31
C PHE A 113 -3.27 -11.05 -7.01
N ILE A 114 -3.07 -9.81 -6.55
CA ILE A 114 -2.50 -9.54 -5.21
C ILE A 114 -3.36 -10.15 -4.10
N PHE A 115 -4.68 -10.02 -4.19
CA PHE A 115 -5.60 -10.67 -3.24
C PHE A 115 -5.45 -12.20 -3.25
N ALA A 116 -5.34 -12.81 -4.43
CA ALA A 116 -5.10 -14.25 -4.55
C ALA A 116 -3.75 -14.66 -3.94
N LEU A 117 -2.67 -13.92 -4.23
CA LEU A 117 -1.35 -14.14 -3.61
C LEU A 117 -1.43 -13.98 -2.09
N PHE A 118 -2.16 -12.97 -1.60
CA PHE A 118 -2.39 -12.75 -0.18
C PHE A 118 -3.03 -13.99 0.46
N LEU A 119 -4.08 -14.56 -0.15
CA LEU A 119 -4.72 -15.77 0.39
C LEU A 119 -3.84 -17.01 0.33
N VAL A 120 -3.07 -17.20 -0.75
CA VAL A 120 -2.16 -18.35 -0.92
C VAL A 120 -1.01 -18.31 0.08
N PHE A 121 -0.41 -17.13 0.29
CA PHE A 121 0.69 -16.93 1.22
C PHE A 121 0.24 -16.49 2.62
N PHE A 122 -1.07 -16.53 2.90
CA PHE A 122 -1.59 -16.27 4.24
C PHE A 122 -1.30 -17.49 5.12
N ARG A 123 -0.33 -17.36 6.03
CA ARG A 123 0.10 -18.45 6.94
C ARG A 123 0.55 -19.73 6.22
N TYR A 124 1.47 -19.62 5.27
CA TYR A 124 2.26 -20.78 4.87
C TYR A 124 3.32 -21.04 5.96
N ASN A 125 3.24 -22.18 6.66
CA ASN A 125 4.09 -22.57 7.82
C ASN A 125 5.59 -22.76 7.47
N THR A 126 5.97 -22.46 6.25
CA THR A 126 7.33 -22.53 5.71
C THR A 126 7.62 -21.24 4.95
N SER A 127 7.52 -20.09 5.62
CA SER A 127 8.10 -18.85 5.11
C SER A 127 9.62 -18.96 5.13
N ASN A 128 10.32 -18.42 4.13
CA ASN A 128 11.79 -18.39 4.08
C ASN A 128 12.41 -17.40 5.09
N VAL A 129 11.62 -16.93 6.06
CA VAL A 129 11.96 -15.86 7.00
C VAL A 129 11.96 -16.48 8.41
N PRO A 130 13.03 -16.32 9.21
CA PRO A 130 13.11 -16.82 10.58
C PRO A 130 11.98 -16.27 11.46
N GLU A 131 11.47 -17.09 12.38
CA GLU A 131 10.34 -16.75 13.28
C GLU A 131 10.60 -15.50 14.14
N GLU A 132 11.87 -15.17 14.39
CA GLU A 132 12.33 -13.96 15.10
C GLU A 132 12.17 -12.65 14.28
N GLU A 133 12.07 -12.72 12.95
CA GLU A 133 11.73 -11.57 12.09
C GLU A 133 10.21 -11.45 11.83
N LEU A 134 9.42 -12.48 12.14
CA LEU A 134 7.95 -12.41 12.13
C LEU A 134 7.47 -11.66 13.39
N GLY A 135 7.60 -10.33 13.38
CA GLY A 135 7.21 -9.49 14.51
C GLY A 135 5.70 -9.55 14.82
N GLY A 136 5.37 -9.93 16.06
CA GLY A 136 4.02 -9.82 16.64
C GLY A 136 3.14 -11.06 16.50
N GLU A 137 2.00 -11.06 17.21
CA GLU A 137 1.03 -12.15 17.13
C GLU A 137 0.34 -12.12 15.76
N ALA A 138 0.65 -13.10 14.91
CA ALA A 138 0.13 -13.16 13.55
C ALA A 138 -1.41 -13.09 13.55
N PRO A 139 -2.03 -12.33 12.62
CA PRO A 139 -3.49 -12.26 12.54
C PRO A 139 -4.07 -13.68 12.44
N ARG A 140 -5.06 -13.97 13.29
CA ARG A 140 -5.74 -15.27 13.31
C ARG A 140 -6.17 -15.66 11.89
N TRP A 141 -6.06 -16.94 11.55
CA TRP A 141 -6.59 -17.51 10.30
C TRP A 141 -8.06 -17.14 10.03
N GLN A 142 -8.82 -16.90 11.11
CA GLN A 142 -10.18 -16.37 11.08
C GLN A 142 -10.28 -15.03 10.35
N THR A 143 -9.31 -14.13 10.53
CA THR A 143 -9.29 -12.81 9.87
C THR A 143 -9.12 -12.97 8.36
N ALA A 144 -8.24 -13.87 7.90
CA ALA A 144 -8.12 -14.14 6.48
C ALA A 144 -9.37 -14.78 5.89
N LEU A 145 -9.99 -15.74 6.58
CA LEU A 145 -11.25 -16.31 6.12
C LEU A 145 -12.38 -15.29 6.08
N MET A 146 -12.46 -14.39 7.07
CA MET A 146 -13.43 -13.30 7.07
C MET A 146 -13.18 -12.36 5.88
N VAL A 147 -11.93 -11.96 5.63
CA VAL A 147 -11.57 -11.10 4.48
C VAL A 147 -11.87 -11.81 3.16
N ALA A 148 -11.51 -13.09 3.03
CA ALA A 148 -11.78 -13.89 1.84
C ALA A 148 -13.28 -14.01 1.56
N SER A 149 -14.05 -14.44 2.56
CA SER A 149 -15.50 -14.63 2.45
C SER A 149 -16.22 -13.32 2.15
N LEU A 150 -15.93 -12.22 2.85
CA LEU A 150 -16.56 -10.92 2.60
C LEU A 150 -16.25 -10.42 1.18
N THR A 151 -15.00 -10.54 0.73
CA THR A 151 -14.61 -10.11 -0.62
C THR A 151 -15.32 -10.93 -1.69
N LEU A 152 -15.36 -12.25 -1.53
CA LEU A 152 -16.04 -13.16 -2.47
C LEU A 152 -17.55 -12.95 -2.49
N VAL A 153 -18.20 -12.83 -1.32
CA VAL A 153 -19.64 -12.57 -1.22
C VAL A 153 -19.99 -11.23 -1.86
N HIS A 154 -19.21 -10.18 -1.61
CA HIS A 154 -19.40 -8.88 -2.26
C HIS A 154 -19.27 -8.99 -3.77
N GLY A 155 -18.21 -9.62 -4.29
CA GLY A 155 -18.01 -9.81 -5.73
C GLY A 155 -19.16 -10.60 -6.38
N LEU A 156 -19.60 -11.69 -5.76
CA LEU A 156 -20.74 -12.49 -6.21
C LEU A 156 -22.04 -11.69 -6.19
N ALA A 157 -22.30 -10.93 -5.12
CA ALA A 157 -23.49 -10.09 -5.02
C ALA A 157 -23.52 -9.02 -6.13
N VAL A 158 -22.38 -8.36 -6.40
CA VAL A 158 -22.25 -7.41 -7.50
C VAL A 158 -22.56 -8.08 -8.83
N ILE A 159 -22.01 -9.27 -9.10
CA ILE A 159 -22.27 -10.02 -10.35
C ILE A 159 -23.76 -10.38 -10.46
N ILE A 160 -24.35 -11.00 -9.43
CA ILE A 160 -25.73 -11.49 -9.46
C ILE A 160 -26.72 -10.33 -9.65
N VAL A 161 -26.62 -9.28 -8.84
CA VAL A 161 -27.51 -8.12 -8.92
C VAL A 161 -27.38 -7.43 -10.28
N THR A 162 -26.14 -7.28 -10.76
CA THR A 162 -25.87 -6.67 -12.07
C THR A 162 -26.47 -7.49 -13.20
N SER A 163 -26.22 -8.80 -13.24
CA SER A 163 -26.76 -9.71 -14.25
C SER A 163 -28.29 -9.72 -14.25
N MET A 164 -28.92 -9.74 -13.07
CA MET A 164 -30.38 -9.64 -12.93
C MET A 164 -30.93 -8.33 -13.50
N LEU A 165 -30.35 -7.19 -13.13
CA LEU A 165 -30.82 -5.88 -13.60
C LEU A 165 -30.64 -5.70 -15.11
N VAL A 166 -29.55 -6.22 -15.68
CA VAL A 166 -29.30 -6.22 -17.13
C VAL A 166 -30.30 -7.12 -17.85
N TYR A 167 -30.52 -8.34 -17.34
CA TYR A 167 -31.42 -9.33 -17.96
C TYR A 167 -32.88 -8.84 -18.00
N VAL A 168 -33.34 -8.21 -16.92
CA VAL A 168 -34.70 -7.65 -16.82
C VAL A 168 -34.83 -6.33 -17.58
N GLY A 169 -33.72 -5.72 -18.03
CA GLY A 169 -33.74 -4.41 -18.68
C GLY A 169 -34.20 -3.30 -17.73
N SER A 170 -33.83 -3.39 -16.45
CA SER A 170 -34.34 -2.50 -15.41
C SER A 170 -33.90 -1.04 -15.64
N PRO A 171 -34.81 -0.05 -15.53
CA PRO A 171 -34.44 1.36 -15.55
C PRO A 171 -33.55 1.75 -14.35
N GLY A 172 -33.53 0.93 -13.29
CA GLY A 172 -32.69 1.12 -12.10
C GLY A 172 -31.20 0.83 -12.31
N LEU A 173 -30.78 0.38 -13.50
CA LEU A 173 -29.40 0.00 -13.79
C LEU A 173 -28.41 1.17 -13.66
N ASN A 174 -28.82 2.38 -14.03
CA ASN A 174 -28.00 3.59 -13.85
C ASN A 174 -27.86 3.95 -12.36
N MET A 175 -28.95 3.84 -11.59
CA MET A 175 -28.90 4.07 -10.15
C MET A 175 -27.99 3.07 -9.44
N TRP A 176 -28.03 1.79 -9.85
CA TRP A 176 -27.11 0.76 -9.37
C TRP A 176 -25.65 1.06 -9.71
N ALA A 177 -25.37 1.51 -10.95
CA ALA A 177 -24.04 1.93 -11.34
C ALA A 177 -23.53 3.07 -10.43
N GLN A 178 -24.33 4.10 -10.20
CA GLN A 178 -23.95 5.23 -9.34
C GLN A 178 -23.73 4.81 -7.88
N SER A 179 -24.56 3.90 -7.34
CA SER A 179 -24.36 3.38 -5.98
C SER A 179 -23.05 2.59 -5.83
N LEU A 180 -22.66 1.82 -6.86
CA LEU A 180 -21.37 1.12 -6.87
C LEU A 180 -20.21 2.11 -6.90
N GLY A 181 -20.33 3.20 -7.66
CA GLY A 181 -19.31 4.23 -7.70
C GLY A 181 -19.15 4.96 -6.37
N LEU A 182 -20.27 5.29 -5.73
CA LEU A 182 -20.28 5.89 -4.39
C LEU A 182 -19.70 4.94 -3.34
N MET A 183 -20.05 3.65 -3.39
CA MET A 183 -19.49 2.62 -2.50
C MET A 183 -17.97 2.54 -2.65
N ALA A 184 -17.47 2.53 -3.90
CA ALA A 184 -16.03 2.51 -4.15
C ALA A 184 -15.31 3.74 -3.56
N ALA A 185 -15.90 4.94 -3.71
CA ALA A 185 -15.36 6.18 -3.14
C ALA A 185 -15.32 6.15 -1.60
N ILE A 186 -16.40 5.68 -0.95
CA ILE A 186 -16.46 5.56 0.50
C ILE A 186 -15.41 4.57 1.01
N LEU A 187 -15.33 3.38 0.41
CA LEU A 187 -14.36 2.36 0.79
C LEU A 187 -12.91 2.86 0.62
N ALA A 188 -12.64 3.57 -0.47
CA ALA A 188 -11.33 4.19 -0.69
C ALA A 188 -11.04 5.26 0.36
N GLY A 189 -12.02 6.11 0.72
CA GLY A 189 -11.89 7.08 1.79
C GLY A 189 -11.53 6.44 3.13
N ILE A 190 -12.21 5.35 3.49
CA ILE A 190 -11.93 4.56 4.71
C ILE A 190 -10.54 3.93 4.66
N GLN A 191 -10.03 3.57 3.48
CA GLN A 191 -8.70 3.00 3.32
C GLN A 191 -7.59 4.05 3.49
N TYR A 192 -7.72 5.21 2.84
CA TYR A 192 -6.67 6.23 2.82
C TYR A 192 -6.67 7.13 4.06
N PHE A 193 -7.84 7.43 4.65
CA PHE A 193 -7.92 8.38 5.77
C PHE A 193 -7.15 7.94 7.02
N PRO A 194 -7.29 6.70 7.53
CA PRO A 194 -6.50 6.23 8.67
C PRO A 194 -5.00 6.28 8.38
N GLN A 195 -4.60 5.95 7.14
CA GLN A 195 -3.20 5.98 6.72
C GLN A 195 -2.63 7.41 6.71
N ILE A 196 -3.41 8.39 6.26
CA ILE A 196 -3.04 9.82 6.31
C ILE A 196 -2.86 10.25 7.75
N TRP A 197 -3.83 9.92 8.61
CA TRP A 197 -3.81 10.28 10.01
C TRP A 197 -2.61 9.67 10.75
N THR A 198 -2.35 8.36 10.58
CA THR A 198 -1.22 7.70 11.22
C THR A 198 0.11 8.28 10.74
N THR A 199 0.26 8.50 9.43
CA THR A 199 1.49 9.10 8.88
C THR A 199 1.71 10.51 9.45
N TYR A 200 0.65 11.32 9.51
CA TYR A 200 0.72 12.67 10.07
C TYR A 200 1.08 12.69 11.57
N ARG A 201 0.57 11.72 12.34
CA ARG A 201 0.81 11.60 13.80
C ARG A 201 2.19 11.03 14.11
N LEU A 202 2.65 10.03 13.34
CA LEU A 202 3.92 9.36 13.56
C LEU A 202 5.13 10.18 13.10
N LYS A 203 4.94 11.17 12.22
CA LYS A 203 6.00 12.04 11.67
C LYS A 203 7.15 11.29 10.97
N HIS A 204 6.97 9.99 10.68
CA HIS A 204 7.90 9.20 9.91
C HIS A 204 7.14 8.43 8.83
N VAL A 205 7.82 8.19 7.71
CA VAL A 205 7.33 7.34 6.62
C VAL A 205 7.77 5.93 6.99
N GLY A 206 6.83 5.06 7.39
CA GLY A 206 7.15 3.66 7.68
C GLY A 206 7.56 2.87 6.43
N SER A 207 7.02 1.68 6.22
CA SER A 207 7.30 0.83 5.04
C SER A 207 6.66 1.29 3.72
N LEU A 208 6.24 2.56 3.62
CA LEU A 208 5.48 3.09 2.49
C LEU A 208 6.37 3.19 1.24
N SER A 209 5.93 2.62 0.11
CA SER A 209 6.65 2.72 -1.16
C SER A 209 6.45 4.10 -1.81
N ILE A 210 7.31 5.06 -1.46
CA ILE A 210 7.37 6.39 -2.09
C ILE A 210 7.44 6.29 -3.63
N PRO A 211 8.26 5.40 -4.24
CA PRO A 211 8.36 5.30 -5.70
C PRO A 211 7.02 4.92 -6.38
N MET A 212 6.27 3.99 -5.79
CA MET A 212 4.96 3.58 -6.29
C MET A 212 3.98 4.76 -6.31
N MET A 213 3.97 5.58 -5.25
CA MET A 213 3.07 6.72 -5.14
C MET A 213 3.45 7.87 -6.07
N CYS A 214 4.75 8.08 -6.32
CA CYS A 214 5.22 9.08 -7.29
C CYS A 214 4.77 8.79 -8.72
N ILE A 215 4.68 7.52 -9.12
CA ILE A 215 4.23 7.13 -10.46
C ILE A 215 2.69 7.14 -10.53
N GLN A 216 2.03 6.57 -9.51
CA GLN A 216 0.58 6.40 -9.53
C GLN A 216 -0.19 7.71 -9.33
N THR A 217 0.28 8.62 -8.49
CA THR A 217 -0.47 9.86 -8.19
C THR A 217 -0.69 10.71 -9.45
N PRO A 218 0.34 11.05 -10.24
CA PRO A 218 0.14 11.78 -11.50
C PRO A 218 -0.68 10.98 -12.52
N GLY A 219 -0.43 9.67 -12.62
CA GLY A 219 -1.18 8.78 -13.50
C GLY A 219 -2.68 8.75 -13.16
N GLY A 220 -3.03 8.76 -11.87
CA GLY A 220 -4.40 8.80 -11.38
C GLY A 220 -5.12 10.10 -11.74
N PHE A 221 -4.46 11.26 -11.65
CA PHE A 221 -5.02 12.53 -12.10
C PHE A 221 -5.22 12.58 -13.61
N LEU A 222 -4.23 12.13 -14.39
CA LEU A 222 -4.34 12.06 -15.85
C LEU A 222 -5.49 11.15 -16.27
N PHE A 223 -5.64 10.02 -15.58
CA PHE A 223 -6.71 9.06 -15.84
C PHE A 223 -8.09 9.58 -15.44
N ALA A 224 -8.20 10.27 -14.29
CA ALA A 224 -9.44 10.94 -13.90
C ALA A 224 -9.84 12.02 -14.92
N GLY A 225 -8.88 12.83 -15.38
CA GLY A 225 -9.08 13.83 -16.42
C GLY A 225 -9.50 13.22 -17.77
N SER A 226 -8.91 12.08 -18.15
CA SER A 226 -9.27 11.39 -19.39
C SER A 226 -10.68 10.80 -19.33
N LEU A 227 -11.11 10.28 -18.17
CA LEU A 227 -12.49 9.85 -17.95
C LEU A 227 -13.47 11.02 -17.93
N PHE A 228 -13.10 12.16 -17.34
CA PHE A 228 -13.92 13.37 -17.40
C PHE A 228 -14.08 13.87 -18.84
N ALA A 229 -13.00 13.91 -19.62
CA ALA A 229 -13.06 14.30 -21.03
C ALA A 229 -13.95 13.35 -21.85
N ARG A 230 -13.96 12.06 -21.53
CA ARG A 230 -14.76 11.04 -22.21
C ARG A 230 -16.24 11.04 -21.81
N LEU A 231 -16.52 11.04 -20.51
CA LEU A 231 -17.86 10.82 -19.97
C LEU A 231 -18.59 12.11 -19.59
N GLY A 232 -17.86 13.24 -19.53
CA GLY A 232 -18.37 14.52 -19.05
C GLY A 232 -18.90 14.45 -17.61
N TRP A 233 -19.85 15.35 -17.32
CA TRP A 233 -20.50 15.43 -16.01
C TRP A 233 -21.37 14.21 -15.68
N ALA A 234 -21.90 13.50 -16.68
CA ALA A 234 -22.70 12.31 -16.48
C ALA A 234 -21.88 11.15 -15.87
N GLY A 235 -20.56 11.12 -16.11
CA GLY A 235 -19.64 10.11 -15.57
C GLY A 235 -19.06 10.40 -14.19
N TRP A 236 -19.62 11.33 -13.42
CA TRP A 236 -19.05 11.76 -12.12
C TRP A 236 -18.77 10.60 -11.16
N SER A 237 -19.64 9.59 -11.15
CA SER A 237 -19.49 8.41 -10.30
C SER A 237 -18.29 7.53 -10.68
N SER A 238 -17.74 7.66 -11.89
CA SER A 238 -16.53 6.95 -12.32
C SER A 238 -15.28 7.81 -12.13
N TRP A 239 -15.20 8.99 -12.75
CA TRP A 239 -13.98 9.81 -12.67
C TRP A 239 -13.77 10.41 -11.28
N GLY A 240 -14.84 10.63 -10.51
CA GLY A 240 -14.79 11.18 -9.16
C GLY A 240 -14.06 10.27 -8.17
N ILE A 241 -14.17 8.95 -8.31
CA ILE A 241 -13.43 7.99 -7.47
C ILE A 241 -11.93 8.16 -7.71
N PHE A 242 -11.50 8.18 -8.97
CA PHE A 242 -10.08 8.30 -9.31
C PHE A 242 -9.49 9.63 -8.90
N LEU A 243 -10.27 10.72 -9.02
CA LEU A 243 -9.90 12.03 -8.52
C LEU A 243 -9.70 11.99 -7.00
N LEU A 244 -10.67 11.45 -6.26
CA LEU A 244 -10.59 11.32 -4.80
C LEU A 244 -9.37 10.51 -4.37
N THR A 245 -9.15 9.34 -4.98
CA THR A 245 -8.02 8.47 -4.65
C THR A 245 -6.68 9.14 -4.98
N ALA A 246 -6.57 9.81 -6.13
CA ALA A 246 -5.34 10.50 -6.52
C ALA A 246 -5.05 11.68 -5.57
N THR A 247 -6.07 12.42 -5.14
CA THR A 247 -5.92 13.49 -4.14
C THR A 247 -5.45 12.94 -2.79
N MET A 248 -6.07 11.87 -2.29
CA MET A 248 -5.67 11.26 -1.02
C MET A 248 -4.25 10.66 -1.09
N GLN A 249 -3.92 9.98 -2.19
CA GLN A 249 -2.58 9.45 -2.43
C GLN A 249 -1.54 10.57 -2.55
N GLY A 250 -1.90 11.70 -3.17
CA GLY A 250 -1.04 12.88 -3.27
C GLY A 250 -0.78 13.56 -1.92
N ILE A 251 -1.79 13.63 -1.04
CA ILE A 251 -1.61 14.14 0.34
C ILE A 251 -0.61 13.24 1.10
N LEU A 252 -0.78 11.92 1.02
CA LEU A 252 0.16 10.97 1.61
C LEU A 252 1.58 11.13 1.06
N LEU A 253 1.71 11.26 -0.25
CA LEU A 253 3.00 11.45 -0.91
C LEU A 253 3.67 12.76 -0.45
N GLY A 254 2.92 13.84 -0.32
CA GLY A 254 3.42 15.12 0.18
C GLY A 254 3.92 15.03 1.63
N LEU A 255 3.17 14.35 2.50
CA LEU A 255 3.61 14.06 3.87
C LEU A 255 4.88 13.20 3.88
N ALA A 256 4.92 12.18 3.03
CA ALA A 256 6.06 11.26 2.96
C ALA A 256 7.35 11.96 2.53
N ILE A 257 7.30 12.75 1.45
CA ILE A 257 8.44 13.54 0.99
C ILE A 257 8.91 14.51 2.07
N ASN A 258 7.98 15.18 2.76
CA ASN A 258 8.33 16.15 3.80
C ASN A 258 9.06 15.50 4.99
N TYR A 259 8.58 14.36 5.49
CA TYR A 259 9.23 13.67 6.60
C TYR A 259 10.56 13.03 6.22
N GLU A 260 10.68 12.50 5.00
CA GLU A 260 11.94 11.97 4.48
C GLU A 260 13.00 13.08 4.32
N VAL A 261 12.61 14.25 3.82
CA VAL A 261 13.50 15.41 3.71
C VAL A 261 13.92 15.92 5.09
N GLN A 262 13.00 16.00 6.04
CA GLN A 262 13.34 16.38 7.42
C GLN A 262 14.34 15.42 8.05
N ALA A 263 14.10 14.10 7.96
CA ALA A 263 15.02 13.09 8.48
C ALA A 263 16.43 13.20 7.86
N ARG A 264 16.52 13.47 6.55
CA ARG A 264 17.81 13.69 5.87
C ARG A 264 18.52 14.94 6.35
N ARG A 265 17.79 16.03 6.59
CA ARG A 265 18.36 17.28 7.12
C ARG A 265 18.88 17.11 8.54
N ASP A 266 18.15 16.40 9.38
CA ASP A 266 18.55 16.13 10.76
C ASP A 266 19.81 15.24 10.79
N ASN A 267 19.89 14.22 9.92
CA ASN A 267 21.09 13.39 9.77
C ASN A 267 22.30 14.18 9.23
N ALA A 268 22.09 15.09 8.27
CA ALA A 268 23.17 15.93 7.73
C ALA A 268 23.71 16.91 8.79
N ALA A 269 22.83 17.56 9.56
CA ALA A 269 23.22 18.45 10.65
C ALA A 269 23.98 17.71 11.77
N ALA A 270 23.62 16.44 12.03
CA ALA A 270 24.35 15.58 12.95
C ALA A 270 25.75 15.21 12.44
N ASN A 271 25.93 15.06 11.12
CA ASN A 271 27.23 14.75 10.52
C ASN A 271 28.14 16.00 10.39
N GLU A 272 27.60 17.19 10.13
CA GLU A 272 28.38 18.44 10.05
C GLU A 272 28.94 18.89 11.41
N THR A 273 28.33 18.49 12.52
CA THR A 273 28.84 18.78 13.86
C THR A 273 30.03 17.90 14.28
N ASP A 274 30.45 16.95 13.44
CA ASP A 274 31.56 16.01 13.68
C ASP A 274 32.93 16.49 13.13
N GLU A 275 33.00 17.65 12.45
CA GLU A 275 34.27 18.21 11.95
C GLU A 275 35.20 18.81 13.04
N ASN A 276 34.72 18.95 14.28
CA ASN A 276 35.50 19.50 15.40
C ASN A 276 36.14 18.42 16.31
N GLY A 277 36.15 17.15 15.89
CA GLY A 277 37.00 16.11 16.49
C GLY A 277 36.72 15.77 17.96
N ARG A 278 35.45 15.75 18.39
CA ARG A 278 35.05 15.20 19.70
C ARG A 278 33.81 14.33 19.58
N PRO A 279 33.80 13.09 20.11
CA PRO A 279 32.66 12.21 20.00
C PRO A 279 31.54 12.66 20.94
N LYS A 280 30.36 12.94 20.41
CA LYS A 280 29.11 12.93 21.20
C LYS A 280 28.18 11.86 20.66
N SER A 281 28.09 10.79 21.45
CA SER A 281 27.08 9.73 21.36
C SER A 281 25.71 10.34 21.02
N PRO A 282 25.11 10.01 19.87
CA PRO A 282 23.71 10.31 19.69
C PRO A 282 22.94 9.41 20.66
N HIS A 283 22.13 9.99 21.53
CA HIS A 283 20.93 9.31 22.01
C HIS A 283 20.05 9.05 20.80
N ARG A 284 20.38 7.98 20.08
CA ARG A 284 19.55 7.38 19.05
C ARG A 284 18.59 6.46 19.81
N THR A 285 17.33 6.83 19.90
CA THR A 285 16.27 5.81 20.01
C THR A 285 16.16 5.15 18.64
N PRO A 286 16.63 3.90 18.45
CA PRO A 286 16.48 3.21 17.19
C PRO A 286 15.14 2.48 17.23
N ASN A 287 14.09 3.09 16.68
CA ASN A 287 12.93 2.34 16.19
C ASN A 287 13.09 2.04 14.69
N HIS A 288 14.31 1.75 14.25
CA HIS A 288 14.55 1.00 13.03
C HIS A 288 14.39 -0.48 13.36
N LEU A 289 13.15 -0.94 13.42
CA LEU A 289 12.86 -2.36 13.33
C LEU A 289 12.83 -2.74 11.83
N TYR A 290 13.86 -3.49 11.45
CA TYR A 290 14.01 -4.32 10.25
C TYR A 290 14.19 -3.63 8.89
N ALA A 291 15.46 -3.49 8.51
CA ALA A 291 15.86 -3.63 7.11
C ALA A 291 17.29 -4.18 7.04
N ASN A 292 17.38 -5.50 6.89
CA ASN A 292 18.50 -6.26 6.32
C ASN A 292 19.79 -6.29 7.14
N GLY A 293 20.17 -7.49 7.60
CA GLY A 293 21.47 -7.74 8.22
C GLY A 293 22.63 -7.41 7.29
N LEU A 294 23.53 -6.54 7.78
CA LEU A 294 24.99 -6.68 7.66
C LEU A 294 25.73 -5.61 8.51
N ASP A 295 25.29 -5.35 9.76
CA ASP A 295 26.03 -4.50 10.70
C ASP A 295 26.20 -5.29 12.02
N ASP A 296 27.19 -6.17 12.09
CA ASP A 296 27.50 -7.01 13.27
C ASP A 296 28.07 -6.23 14.48
N ASP A 297 28.23 -4.91 14.37
CA ASP A 297 28.94 -4.09 15.37
C ASP A 297 28.04 -3.27 16.32
N ILE A 298 26.71 -3.42 16.25
CA ILE A 298 25.81 -2.72 17.19
C ILE A 298 25.25 -3.72 18.20
N PRO A 299 25.55 -3.59 19.52
CA PRO A 299 25.05 -4.52 20.51
C PRO A 299 23.52 -4.49 20.52
N GLY A 300 22.92 -5.68 20.39
CA GLY A 300 21.48 -5.88 20.55
C GLY A 300 21.01 -5.49 21.96
N ARG A 301 19.68 -5.49 22.14
CA ARG A 301 19.00 -5.05 23.39
C ARG A 301 19.55 -5.72 24.66
N TYR A 302 19.97 -6.97 24.53
CA TYR A 302 20.71 -7.73 25.55
C TYR A 302 21.90 -8.40 24.86
N SER A 303 23.12 -8.05 25.25
CA SER A 303 24.33 -8.70 24.78
C SER A 303 24.90 -9.56 25.92
N GLY A 304 25.22 -10.83 25.64
CA GLY A 304 25.81 -11.73 26.64
C GLY A 304 27.25 -11.38 27.01
N HIS A 305 27.93 -10.59 26.17
CA HIS A 305 29.31 -10.15 26.32
C HIS A 305 29.44 -8.65 25.99
N PRO A 306 28.94 -7.75 26.85
CA PRO A 306 28.99 -6.31 26.63
C PRO A 306 30.43 -5.76 26.49
N GLU A 307 31.41 -6.44 27.10
CA GLU A 307 32.84 -6.17 26.99
C GLU A 307 33.39 -6.26 25.56
N THR A 308 32.78 -7.06 24.68
CA THR A 308 33.22 -7.21 23.29
C THR A 308 32.84 -5.99 22.42
N TYR A 309 31.86 -5.20 22.87
CA TYR A 309 31.33 -4.05 22.14
C TYR A 309 31.76 -2.70 22.73
N ALA A 310 32.66 -2.73 23.73
CA ALA A 310 33.11 -1.54 24.44
C ALA A 310 34.61 -1.29 24.20
N ASP A 311 34.94 -0.16 23.58
CA ASP A 311 36.34 0.23 23.35
C ASP A 311 37.03 0.77 24.61
N ASN A 312 36.25 1.15 25.63
CA ASN A 312 36.75 1.65 26.91
C ASN A 312 35.80 1.34 28.08
N THR A 313 36.32 1.46 29.32
CA THR A 313 35.60 1.15 30.56
C THR A 313 34.37 2.03 30.80
N GLU A 314 34.38 3.26 30.31
CA GLU A 314 33.24 4.18 30.45
C GLU A 314 32.09 3.81 29.49
N GLN A 315 32.43 3.34 28.29
CA GLN A 315 31.48 2.80 27.32
C GLN A 315 30.88 1.48 27.80
N LEU A 316 31.70 0.61 28.40
CA LEU A 316 31.22 -0.62 29.02
C LEU A 316 30.20 -0.34 30.13
N ALA A 317 30.50 0.61 31.02
CA ALA A 317 29.59 1.02 32.08
C ALA A 317 28.25 1.56 31.53
N ARG A 318 28.29 2.34 30.43
CA ARG A 318 27.09 2.84 29.77
C ARG A 318 26.25 1.75 29.09
N ILE A 319 26.89 0.71 28.56
CA ILE A 319 26.20 -0.44 27.95
C ILE A 319 25.48 -1.22 29.06
N ILE A 320 26.16 -1.50 30.17
CA ILE A 320 25.60 -2.21 31.32
C ILE A 320 24.44 -1.43 31.94
N ASP A 321 24.61 -0.13 32.19
CA ASP A 321 23.56 0.69 32.84
C ASP A 321 22.29 0.82 31.98
N ARG A 322 22.46 0.83 30.64
CA ARG A 322 21.34 0.78 29.70
C ARG A 322 20.61 -0.56 29.75
N GLN A 323 21.35 -1.67 29.74
CA GLN A 323 20.78 -3.02 29.85
C GLN A 323 20.03 -3.20 31.18
N ASP A 324 20.58 -2.71 32.29
CA ASP A 324 19.95 -2.76 33.61
C ASP A 324 18.71 -1.87 33.72
N ALA A 325 18.70 -0.70 33.06
CA ALA A 325 17.53 0.17 33.00
C ALA A 325 16.40 -0.45 32.16
N GLU A 326 16.75 -1.09 31.04
CA GLU A 326 15.79 -1.79 30.18
C GLU A 326 15.24 -3.06 30.84
N ALA A 327 16.08 -3.85 31.52
CA ALA A 327 15.66 -4.99 32.33
C ALA A 327 14.69 -4.58 33.45
N ARG A 328 14.88 -3.40 34.06
CA ARG A 328 13.96 -2.83 35.05
C ARG A 328 12.63 -2.36 34.47
N ALA A 329 12.60 -2.00 33.18
CA ALA A 329 11.40 -1.56 32.47
C ALA A 329 10.65 -2.73 31.78
N GLU A 330 11.30 -3.88 31.61
CA GLU A 330 10.76 -5.07 30.94
C GLU A 330 9.64 -5.70 31.77
N ARG A 331 8.46 -5.87 31.15
CA ARG A 331 7.26 -6.42 31.81
C ARG A 331 7.02 -7.90 31.51
N GLN A 332 7.89 -8.52 30.72
CA GLN A 332 7.84 -9.96 30.49
C GLN A 332 8.29 -10.72 31.76
N PRO A 333 7.54 -11.73 32.22
CA PRO A 333 7.74 -12.35 33.54
C PRO A 333 9.08 -13.11 33.69
N LEU A 334 9.80 -13.42 32.60
CA LEU A 334 11.07 -14.16 32.64
C LEU A 334 12.30 -13.28 32.92
N LEU A 335 12.21 -11.96 32.74
CA LEU A 335 13.35 -11.03 32.78
C LEU A 335 13.27 -10.00 33.91
N GLN A 336 12.34 -10.18 34.85
CA GLN A 336 12.31 -9.35 36.05
C GLN A 336 13.56 -9.59 36.91
N PRO A 337 14.00 -8.60 37.71
CA PRO A 337 15.01 -8.81 38.73
C PRO A 337 14.58 -9.96 39.66
N GLY A 338 15.26 -11.11 39.59
CA GLY A 338 14.89 -12.37 40.27
C GLY A 338 14.29 -13.46 39.38
N GLY A 339 14.17 -13.24 38.07
CA GLY A 339 13.78 -14.24 37.07
C GLY A 339 14.86 -15.28 36.80
N ILE A 340 14.45 -16.42 36.23
CA ILE A 340 15.26 -17.62 35.96
C ILE A 340 16.31 -17.31 34.88
N GLY A 341 17.38 -16.60 35.25
CA GLY A 341 18.44 -16.19 34.32
C GLY A 341 19.49 -15.26 34.92
N ILE A 342 19.17 -14.54 35.99
CA ILE A 342 20.15 -13.71 36.70
C ILE A 342 20.82 -14.58 37.77
N GLY A 343 21.98 -15.15 37.44
CA GLY A 343 22.87 -15.73 38.42
C GLY A 343 23.22 -14.69 39.46
N ASN A 344 22.96 -15.00 40.73
CA ASN A 344 23.19 -14.14 41.88
C ASN A 344 24.70 -13.85 42.02
N THR A 345 25.22 -12.83 41.36
CA THR A 345 26.58 -12.32 41.57
C THR A 345 26.56 -11.36 42.73
N ASP A 346 26.71 -11.95 43.92
CA ASP A 346 26.91 -11.24 45.17
C ASP A 346 28.21 -10.40 45.09
N PRO A 347 28.22 -9.08 45.37
CA PRO A 347 29.39 -8.21 45.15
C PRO A 347 30.57 -8.41 46.11
N LYS A 348 30.67 -9.54 46.83
CA LYS A 348 31.59 -9.70 47.97
C LYS A 348 32.78 -10.63 47.76
N THR A 349 33.04 -11.11 46.55
CA THR A 349 34.20 -11.99 46.27
C THR A 349 35.24 -11.37 45.34
N HIS A 350 35.74 -10.18 45.70
CA HIS A 350 37.02 -9.70 45.20
C HIS A 350 37.89 -9.26 46.38
N ASN A 351 38.49 -10.23 47.09
CA ASN A 351 39.77 -10.10 47.79
C ASN A 351 40.15 -11.38 48.53
N THR A 352 40.64 -12.40 47.81
CA THR A 352 41.58 -13.41 48.37
C THR A 352 42.15 -14.26 47.23
N ALA A 353 43.17 -13.74 46.55
CA ALA A 353 44.14 -14.55 45.79
C ALA A 353 45.44 -13.76 45.63
N ARG A 354 46.10 -13.49 46.76
CA ARG A 354 47.55 -13.26 46.83
C ARG A 354 48.07 -13.98 48.07
N ARG A 355 48.54 -15.20 47.88
CA ARG A 355 49.74 -15.74 48.52
C ARG A 355 50.25 -16.92 47.73
#